data_AF-A0A7R9FBN3-F1
#
_entry.id   AF-A0A7R9FBN3-F1
#
_cell.length_a   1.000
_cell.length_b   1.000
_cell.length_c   1.000
_cell.angle_alpha   90.00
_cell.angle_beta   90.00
_cell.angle_gamma   90.00
#
_symmetry.space_group_name_H-M   'P 1'
#
loop_
_entity.id
_entity.type
_entity.pdbx_description
1 polymer ?
#
loop_
_entity_poly.entity_id
_entity_poly.type
_entity_poly.pdbx_seq_one_letter_code
_entity_poly.pdbx_strand_id
1 'polypeptide(L)'
;MQGYKKIHVVRAIHNGCKDTALLCRIAATRTGAELLLEQGALACLSSMQVLDRHPDIKTLSTAASMDFYPSISSRYMQILFPALNFCDAILTSLGTKNQSCTAQVLHFLMSHNDTVNLVLHSGSPYIQLIFLKELARLTCIISRASQQ
;
A
#
# COMPACT_ATOMS: atom_id res chain seq x y z
N MET A 1 -29.06 3.52 3.82
CA MET A 1 -28.44 2.81 2.66
C MET A 1 -26.94 3.07 2.48
N GLN A 2 -26.30 4.01 3.22
CA GLN A 2 -24.85 4.26 3.17
C GLN A 2 -23.98 3.11 3.71
N GLY A 3 -24.51 2.36 4.69
CA GLY A 3 -23.78 1.28 5.37
C GLY A 3 -23.37 0.13 4.45
N TYR A 4 -24.25 -0.30 3.54
CA TYR A 4 -24.01 -1.44 2.64
C TYR A 4 -22.86 -1.22 1.64
N LYS A 5 -22.68 0.01 1.14
CA LYS A 5 -21.57 0.33 0.21
C LYS A 5 -20.19 0.30 0.90
N LYS A 6 -20.10 0.77 2.16
CA LYS A 6 -18.87 0.70 2.96
C LYS A 6 -18.39 -0.74 3.15
N ILE A 7 -19.33 -1.67 3.38
CA ILE A 7 -19.01 -3.09 3.57
C ILE A 7 -18.44 -3.73 2.31
N HIS A 8 -18.90 -3.34 1.12
CA HIS A 8 -18.41 -3.92 -0.15
C HIS A 8 -16.99 -3.47 -0.49
N VAL A 9 -16.63 -2.19 -0.26
CA VAL A 9 -15.26 -1.70 -0.48
C VAL A 9 -14.28 -2.32 0.52
N VAL A 10 -14.68 -2.40 1.79
CA VAL A 10 -13.86 -3.04 2.85
C VAL A 10 -13.68 -4.53 2.56
N ARG A 11 -14.74 -5.23 2.12
CA ARG A 11 -14.67 -6.66 1.79
C ARG A 11 -13.89 -6.95 0.50
N ALA A 12 -13.89 -6.04 -0.47
CA ALA A 12 -13.08 -6.13 -1.69
C ALA A 12 -11.58 -5.98 -1.40
N ILE A 13 -11.21 -5.00 -0.57
CA ILE A 13 -9.82 -4.81 -0.11
C ILE A 13 -9.36 -5.99 0.77
N HIS A 14 -10.25 -6.54 1.59
CA HIS A 14 -9.98 -7.71 2.43
C HIS A 14 -9.88 -9.04 1.66
N ASN A 15 -10.61 -9.20 0.54
CA ASN A 15 -10.68 -10.45 -0.23
C ASN A 15 -9.59 -10.65 -1.30
N GLY A 16 -8.70 -9.68 -1.52
CA GLY A 16 -7.42 -9.92 -2.20
C GLY A 16 -7.09 -9.03 -3.42
N CYS A 17 -5.85 -9.20 -3.89
CA CYS A 17 -5.08 -8.43 -4.89
C CYS A 17 -5.80 -8.03 -6.21
N LYS A 18 -6.93 -8.64 -6.57
CA LYS A 18 -7.63 -8.35 -7.83
C LYS A 18 -8.43 -7.05 -7.76
N ASP A 19 -9.01 -6.75 -6.60
CA ASP A 19 -9.85 -5.57 -6.44
C ASP A 19 -9.01 -4.29 -6.30
N THR A 20 -7.79 -4.38 -5.77
CA THR A 20 -6.87 -3.24 -5.63
C THR A 20 -6.43 -2.64 -6.98
N ALA A 21 -6.30 -3.46 -8.04
CA ALA A 21 -5.96 -2.94 -9.37
C ALA A 21 -7.12 -2.15 -10.00
N LEU A 22 -8.36 -2.63 -9.80
CA LEU A 22 -9.56 -1.90 -10.22
C LEU A 22 -9.71 -0.59 -9.43
N LEU A 23 -9.47 -0.65 -8.11
CA LEU A 23 -9.48 0.54 -7.25
C LEU A 23 -8.44 1.57 -7.69
N CYS A 24 -7.23 1.15 -8.09
CA CYS A 24 -6.24 2.04 -8.70
C CYS A 24 -6.74 2.71 -10.00
N ARG A 25 -7.43 1.96 -10.88
CA ARG A 25 -8.01 2.54 -12.11
C ARG A 25 -9.10 3.56 -11.80
N ILE A 26 -9.94 3.30 -10.80
CA ILE A 26 -10.98 4.25 -10.37
C ILE A 26 -10.33 5.49 -9.74
N ALA A 27 -9.32 5.30 -8.88
CA ALA A 27 -8.55 6.36 -8.25
C ALA A 27 -7.79 7.24 -9.24
N ALA A 28 -7.48 6.75 -10.45
CA ALA A 28 -6.85 7.57 -11.49
C ALA A 28 -7.75 8.73 -11.97
N THR A 29 -9.07 8.64 -11.77
CA THR A 29 -10.00 9.75 -12.04
C THR A 29 -10.24 10.58 -10.79
N ARG A 30 -10.35 11.90 -10.93
CA ARG A 30 -10.56 12.80 -9.79
C ARG A 30 -11.82 12.45 -8.99
N THR A 31 -12.96 12.32 -9.66
CA THR A 31 -14.23 11.96 -9.02
C THR A 31 -14.18 10.57 -8.37
N GLY A 32 -13.51 9.61 -9.00
CA GLY A 32 -13.31 8.28 -8.43
C GLY A 32 -12.46 8.31 -7.15
N ALA A 33 -11.37 9.09 -7.15
CA ALA A 33 -10.52 9.27 -5.99
C ALA A 33 -11.25 9.96 -4.82
N GLU A 34 -12.07 10.99 -5.09
CA GLU A 34 -12.90 11.66 -4.07
C GLU A 34 -13.87 10.67 -3.43
N LEU A 35 -14.61 9.90 -4.25
CA LEU A 35 -15.55 8.88 -3.76
C LEU A 35 -14.86 7.81 -2.93
N LEU A 36 -13.69 7.31 -3.37
CA LEU A 36 -12.95 6.27 -2.65
C LEU A 36 -12.43 6.76 -1.29
N LEU A 37 -12.02 8.03 -1.23
CA LEU A 37 -11.60 8.68 -0.01
C LEU A 37 -12.78 8.87 0.95
N GLU A 38 -13.94 9.30 0.47
CA GLU A 38 -15.18 9.39 1.27
C GLU A 38 -15.67 8.03 1.80
N GLN A 39 -15.47 6.96 1.01
CA GLN A 39 -15.82 5.61 1.45
C GLN A 39 -14.83 5.02 2.45
N GLY A 40 -13.70 5.69 2.73
CA GLY A 40 -12.71 5.25 3.72
C GLY A 40 -11.81 4.12 3.23
N ALA A 41 -11.48 4.08 1.93
CA ALA A 41 -10.58 3.07 1.39
C ALA A 41 -9.19 3.08 2.07
N LEU A 42 -8.64 4.27 2.34
CA LEU A 42 -7.36 4.43 3.06
C LEU A 42 -7.46 3.99 4.54
N ALA A 43 -8.60 4.21 5.18
CA ALA A 43 -8.84 3.73 6.54
C ALA A 43 -8.90 2.19 6.58
N CYS A 44 -9.45 1.55 5.55
CA CYS A 44 -9.42 0.10 5.42
C CYS A 44 -7.98 -0.41 5.29
N LEU A 45 -7.15 0.21 4.43
CA LEU A 45 -5.74 -0.15 4.31
C LEU A 45 -4.99 0.01 5.64
N SER A 46 -5.26 1.08 6.38
CA SER A 46 -4.68 1.34 7.72
C SER A 46 -5.00 0.23 8.74
N SER A 47 -6.10 -0.51 8.55
CA SER A 47 -6.51 -1.59 9.46
C SER A 47 -5.93 -2.97 9.10
N MET A 48 -5.19 -3.07 7.98
CA MET A 48 -4.73 -4.35 7.44
C MET A 48 -3.44 -4.83 8.11
N GLN A 49 -3.57 -5.72 9.09
CA GLN A 49 -2.43 -6.35 9.77
C GLN A 49 -1.51 -7.18 8.86
N VAL A 50 -1.95 -7.53 7.65
CA VAL A 50 -1.10 -8.26 6.68
C VAL A 50 0.08 -7.41 6.21
N LEU A 51 -0.06 -6.07 6.22
CA LEU A 51 1.01 -5.14 5.86
C LEU A 51 2.08 -5.03 6.96
N ASP A 52 1.72 -5.35 8.21
CA ASP A 52 2.67 -5.37 9.33
C ASP A 52 3.56 -6.62 9.34
N ARG A 53 3.19 -7.66 8.58
CA ARG A 53 3.92 -8.93 8.51
C ARG A 53 4.98 -8.90 7.40
N HIS A 54 5.89 -7.92 7.47
CA HIS A 54 6.99 -7.80 6.51
C HIS A 54 7.90 -9.04 6.54
N PRO A 55 8.21 -9.65 5.39
CA PRO A 55 9.10 -10.80 5.33
C PRO A 55 10.54 -10.38 5.65
N ASP A 56 11.13 -11.00 6.66
CA ASP A 56 12.47 -10.64 7.12
C ASP A 56 13.51 -10.73 5.98
N ILE A 57 14.12 -9.58 5.70
CA ILE A 57 15.01 -9.32 4.57
C ILE A 57 16.30 -10.16 4.69
N LYS A 58 16.63 -10.62 5.91
CA LYS A 58 17.86 -11.36 6.21
C LYS A 58 17.69 -12.89 6.10
N THR A 59 16.48 -13.42 6.25
CA THR A 59 16.24 -14.87 6.36
C THR A 59 15.86 -15.54 5.03
N LEU A 60 15.79 -14.79 3.92
CA LEU A 60 15.19 -15.26 2.68
C LEU A 60 16.17 -15.72 1.57
N SER A 61 17.45 -15.91 1.87
CA SER A 61 18.42 -16.35 0.85
C SER A 61 18.46 -17.87 0.63
N THR A 62 17.68 -18.69 1.36
CA THR A 62 17.93 -20.14 1.44
C THR A 62 16.73 -21.06 1.15
N ALA A 63 15.51 -20.55 0.99
CA ALA A 63 14.38 -21.41 0.62
C ALA A 63 14.29 -21.50 -0.91
N ALA A 64 14.93 -22.51 -1.48
CA ALA A 64 14.75 -22.91 -2.88
C ALA A 64 13.24 -22.95 -3.21
N SER A 65 12.85 -22.21 -4.24
CA SER A 65 11.49 -22.18 -4.75
C SER A 65 11.07 -23.60 -5.11
N MET A 66 10.07 -24.15 -4.42
CA MET A 66 9.22 -25.11 -5.09
C MET A 66 8.51 -24.35 -6.21
N ASP A 67 8.79 -24.69 -7.46
CA ASP A 67 8.44 -23.94 -8.68
C ASP A 67 6.92 -23.67 -8.87
N PHE A 68 6.08 -24.26 -8.02
CA PHE A 68 4.62 -24.14 -8.10
C PHE A 68 4.03 -22.98 -7.28
N TYR A 69 4.78 -22.35 -6.36
CA TYR A 69 4.24 -21.29 -5.49
C TYR A 69 5.16 -20.06 -5.41
N PRO A 70 4.64 -18.83 -5.58
CA PRO A 70 5.44 -17.62 -5.40
C PRO A 70 6.02 -17.56 -3.99
N SER A 71 7.24 -17.02 -3.84
CA SER A 71 7.90 -16.85 -2.54
C SER A 71 7.07 -15.99 -1.58
N ILE A 72 7.34 -16.10 -0.27
CA ILE A 72 6.65 -15.30 0.76
C ILE A 72 6.76 -13.81 0.44
N SER A 73 7.95 -13.33 0.06
CA SER A 73 8.14 -11.95 -0.37
C SER A 73 7.33 -11.57 -1.58
N SER A 74 7.29 -12.41 -2.62
CA SER A 74 6.49 -12.12 -3.80
C SER A 74 5.01 -11.97 -3.47
N ARG A 75 4.48 -12.78 -2.55
CA ARG A 75 3.08 -12.68 -2.11
C ARG A 75 2.80 -11.45 -1.25
N TYR A 76 3.71 -11.13 -0.33
CA TYR A 76 3.61 -9.90 0.45
C TYR A 76 3.60 -8.67 -0.49
N MET A 77 4.48 -8.66 -1.49
CA MET A 77 4.60 -7.57 -2.46
C MET A 77 3.41 -7.47 -3.41
N GLN A 78 2.73 -8.58 -3.70
CA GLN A 78 1.45 -8.58 -4.41
C GLN A 78 0.35 -7.85 -3.64
N ILE A 79 0.44 -7.72 -2.31
CA ILE A 79 -0.53 -6.97 -1.50
C ILE A 79 -0.06 -5.54 -1.28
N LEU A 80 1.23 -5.37 -0.95
CA LEU A 80 1.80 -4.06 -0.64
C LEU A 80 1.84 -3.14 -1.87
N PHE A 81 2.35 -3.60 -3.03
CA PHE A 81 2.51 -2.71 -4.18
C PHE A 81 1.18 -2.13 -4.67
N PRO A 82 0.07 -2.89 -4.76
CA PRO A 82 -1.22 -2.30 -5.08
C PRO A 82 -1.70 -1.28 -4.05
N ALA A 83 -1.49 -1.50 -2.75
CA ALA A 83 -1.84 -0.52 -1.72
C ALA A 83 -1.02 0.78 -1.87
N LEU A 84 0.28 0.68 -2.12
CA LEU A 84 1.15 1.83 -2.36
C LEU A 84 0.78 2.54 -3.68
N ASN A 85 0.49 1.79 -4.75
CA ASN A 85 0.04 2.34 -6.03
C ASN A 85 -1.30 3.05 -5.91
N PHE A 86 -2.18 2.55 -5.04
CA PHE A 86 -3.45 3.19 -4.75
C PHE A 86 -3.25 4.56 -4.07
N CYS A 87 -2.38 4.62 -3.05
CA CYS A 87 -2.01 5.89 -2.41
C CYS A 87 -1.42 6.87 -3.41
N ASP A 88 -0.52 6.41 -4.28
CA ASP A 88 0.11 7.23 -5.33
C ASP A 88 -0.92 7.73 -6.36
N ALA A 89 -1.88 6.89 -6.75
CA ALA A 89 -2.96 7.26 -7.66
C ALA A 89 -3.87 8.34 -7.05
N ILE A 90 -4.31 8.16 -5.79
CA ILE A 90 -5.13 9.16 -5.10
C ILE A 90 -4.38 10.49 -4.96
N LEU A 91 -3.12 10.46 -4.51
CA LEU A 91 -2.29 11.67 -4.38
C LEU A 91 -2.06 12.37 -5.72
N THR A 92 -2.01 11.62 -6.83
CA THR A 92 -1.87 12.18 -8.18
C THR A 92 -3.16 12.82 -8.66
N SER A 93 -4.29 12.14 -8.47
CA SER A 93 -5.58 12.58 -9.02
C SER A 93 -6.25 13.70 -8.21
N LEU A 94 -6.02 13.75 -6.90
CA LEU A 94 -6.52 14.83 -6.03
C LEU A 94 -5.51 15.98 -5.85
N GLY A 95 -4.23 15.71 -6.12
CA GLY A 95 -3.12 16.62 -5.85
C GLY A 95 -2.78 16.70 -4.36
N THR A 96 -1.54 17.11 -4.07
CA THR A 96 -1.01 17.24 -2.70
C THR A 96 -1.67 18.37 -1.89
N LYS A 97 -2.39 19.27 -2.56
CA LYS A 97 -3.16 20.37 -1.93
C LYS A 97 -4.40 19.89 -1.17
N ASN A 98 -4.86 18.67 -1.41
CA ASN A 98 -5.99 18.12 -0.67
C ASN A 98 -5.52 17.62 0.71
N GLN A 99 -5.67 18.47 1.73
CA GLN A 99 -5.25 18.16 3.09
C GLN A 99 -5.88 16.88 3.65
N SER A 100 -7.14 16.58 3.30
CA SER A 100 -7.81 15.36 3.75
C SER A 100 -7.17 14.10 3.15
N CYS A 101 -6.79 14.14 1.87
CA CYS A 101 -6.05 13.07 1.21
C CYS A 101 -4.70 12.85 1.87
N THR A 102 -3.91 13.92 2.00
CA THR A 102 -2.58 13.86 2.60
C THR A 102 -2.64 13.33 4.03
N ALA A 103 -3.59 13.80 4.85
CA ALA A 103 -3.78 13.32 6.21
C ALA A 103 -4.13 11.82 6.27
N GLN A 104 -5.00 11.33 5.39
CA GLN A 104 -5.37 9.91 5.37
C GLN A 104 -4.21 9.01 4.89
N VAL A 105 -3.40 9.46 3.94
CA VAL A 105 -2.21 8.72 3.51
C VAL A 105 -1.16 8.70 4.61
N LEU A 106 -0.94 9.82 5.30
CA LEU A 106 -0.04 9.88 6.46
C LEU A 106 -0.52 8.98 7.58
N HIS A 107 -1.82 8.97 7.88
CA HIS A 107 -2.42 8.06 8.86
C HIS A 107 -2.18 6.59 8.49
N PHE A 108 -2.34 6.22 7.22
CA PHE A 108 -2.01 4.89 6.73
C PHE A 108 -0.53 4.52 7.00
N LEU A 109 0.40 5.41 6.64
CA LEU A 109 1.83 5.18 6.89
C LEU A 109 2.17 5.05 8.39
N MET A 110 1.54 5.88 9.23
CA MET A 110 1.73 5.83 10.68
C MET A 110 1.11 4.58 11.31
N SER A 111 0.01 4.07 10.76
CA SER A 111 -0.63 2.83 11.25
C SER A 111 0.26 1.61 11.05
N HIS A 112 1.19 1.67 10.09
CA HIS A 112 2.18 0.64 9.78
C HIS A 112 3.62 1.10 10.07
N ASN A 113 3.81 1.94 11.10
CA ASN A 113 5.08 2.63 11.36
C ASN A 113 6.26 1.67 11.55
N ASP A 114 6.06 0.54 12.24
CA ASP A 114 7.10 -0.46 12.46
C ASP A 114 7.62 -1.02 11.14
N THR A 115 6.72 -1.39 10.22
CA THR A 115 7.10 -1.88 8.89
C THR A 115 7.75 -0.79 8.05
N VAL A 116 7.22 0.45 8.09
CA VAL A 116 7.83 1.58 7.38
C VAL A 116 9.26 1.82 7.87
N ASN A 117 9.47 1.83 9.18
CA ASN A 117 10.79 1.96 9.78
C ASN A 117 11.70 0.80 9.38
N LEU A 118 11.20 -0.44 9.42
CA LEU A 118 11.97 -1.62 9.01
C LEU A 118 12.46 -1.50 7.57
N VAL A 119 11.60 -1.09 6.64
CA VAL A 119 11.99 -0.91 5.24
C VAL A 119 12.98 0.24 5.07
N LEU A 120 12.78 1.37 5.75
CA LEU A 120 13.70 2.51 5.68
C LEU A 120 15.10 2.19 6.26
N HIS A 121 15.17 1.34 7.28
CA HIS A 121 16.42 0.93 7.92
C HIS A 121 17.03 -0.35 7.31
N SER A 122 16.41 -0.91 6.26
CA SER A 122 16.85 -2.16 5.62
C SER A 122 18.08 -2.03 4.70
N GLY A 123 18.82 -0.92 4.81
CA GLY A 123 20.02 -0.64 4.01
C GLY A 123 21.04 -1.77 4.11
N SER A 124 21.23 -2.50 3.01
CA SER A 124 22.21 -3.57 2.88
C SER A 124 22.78 -3.57 1.46
N PRO A 125 24.10 -3.78 1.27
CA PRO A 125 24.70 -3.89 -0.05
C PRO A 125 24.21 -5.09 -0.86
N TYR A 126 23.54 -6.06 -0.22
CA TYR A 126 23.00 -7.27 -0.84
C TYR A 126 21.46 -7.29 -0.90
N ILE A 127 20.82 -6.12 -0.86
CA ILE A 127 19.35 -6.03 -0.91
C ILE A 127 18.81 -6.55 -2.25
N GLN A 128 17.77 -7.38 -2.21
CA GLN A 128 17.11 -7.88 -3.42
C GLN A 128 16.33 -6.74 -4.11
N LEU A 129 16.27 -6.78 -5.45
CA LEU A 129 15.60 -5.76 -6.27
C LEU A 129 14.14 -5.49 -5.84
N ILE A 130 13.44 -6.51 -5.35
CA ILE A 130 12.04 -6.38 -4.92
C ILE A 130 11.89 -5.45 -3.70
N PHE A 131 12.79 -5.56 -2.72
CA PHE A 131 12.82 -4.69 -1.54
C PHE A 131 13.36 -3.30 -1.86
N LEU A 132 14.25 -3.18 -2.86
CA LEU A 132 14.70 -1.88 -3.34
C LEU A 132 13.54 -1.10 -4.00
N LYS A 133 12.69 -1.79 -4.78
CA LYS A 133 11.47 -1.21 -5.36
C LYS A 133 10.47 -0.80 -4.28
N GLU A 134 10.33 -1.61 -3.23
CA GLU A 134 9.51 -1.29 -2.06
C GLU A 134 9.98 0.02 -1.41
N LEU A 135 11.27 0.10 -1.07
CA LEU A 135 11.90 1.28 -0.48
C LEU A 135 11.70 2.54 -1.33
N ALA A 136 11.96 2.43 -2.65
CA ALA A 136 11.79 3.54 -3.58
C ALA A 136 10.33 4.02 -3.62
N ARG A 137 9.36 3.10 -3.62
CA ARG A 137 7.94 3.45 -3.68
C ARG A 137 7.44 4.09 -2.39
N LEU A 138 7.84 3.54 -1.23
CA LEU A 138 7.52 4.12 0.07
C LEU A 138 8.08 5.53 0.22
N THR A 139 9.36 5.72 -0.13
CA THR A 139 10.01 7.04 -0.04
C THR A 139 9.34 8.06 -0.97
N CYS A 140 8.93 7.63 -2.17
CA CYS A 140 8.18 8.48 -3.09
C CYS A 140 6.85 8.95 -2.49
N ILE A 141 6.07 8.05 -1.88
CA ILE A 141 4.78 8.39 -1.25
C ILE A 141 5.00 9.33 -0.05
N ILE A 142 6.00 9.04 0.79
CA ILE A 142 6.37 9.91 1.92
C ILE A 142 6.72 11.31 1.43
N SER A 143 7.59 11.42 0.41
CA SER A 143 7.98 12.72 -0.16
C SER A 143 6.76 13.50 -0.67
N ARG A 144 5.85 12.84 -1.39
CA ARG A 144 4.63 13.48 -1.90
C ARG A 144 3.66 13.88 -0.80
N ALA A 145 3.52 13.08 0.25
CA ALA A 145 2.68 13.40 1.40
C ALA A 145 3.28 14.53 2.26
N SER A 146 4.62 14.72 2.22
CA SER A 146 5.31 15.79 2.94
C SER A 146 5.32 17.14 2.22
N GLN A 147 5.01 17.18 0.93
CA GLN A 147 4.86 18.43 0.16
C GLN A 147 3.52 19.09 0.48
N GLN A 148 3.46 19.72 1.67
CA GLN A 148 2.39 20.64 2.08
C GLN A 148 2.72 22.07 1.67
#